data_AF-A0AAF0VH35-F1
#
_entry.id   AF-A0AAF0VH35-F1
#
_cell.length_a   1.000
_cell.length_b   1.000
_cell.length_c   1.000
_cell.angle_alpha   90.00
_cell.angle_beta   90.00
_cell.angle_gamma   90.00
#
_symmetry.space_group_name_H-M   'P 1'
#
loop_
_entity.id
_entity.type
_entity.pdbx_description
1 polymer ?
#
loop_
_entity_poly.entity_id
_entity_poly.type
_entity_poly.pdbx_seq_one_letter_code
_entity_poly.pdbx_strand_id
1 'polypeptide(L)'
;MSGGSWDDDAEADLDSEQQGGELAGLDFSWADDEPRVDATPPGPAVDDDPEVPVFTVTNPSGTVSVTAYLTGPVQRVDLDPSVVKMTERELAEEIRVIAELAQLKARSVMHAFLLEGLARMGHDRSEWSSVLSTVIQLPSPEQAAENMAEVFAARYADDAH
;
A
#
# COMPACT_ATOMS: atom_id res chain seq x y z
N MET A 1 -64.04 -1.72 -20.76
CA MET A 1 -63.59 -3.09 -21.06
C MET A 1 -62.12 -3.12 -20.67
N SER A 2 -61.75 -3.52 -19.45
CA SER A 2 -61.55 -4.92 -19.00
C SER A 2 -60.58 -5.64 -19.94
N GLY A 3 -59.44 -6.21 -19.55
CA GLY A 3 -58.81 -6.51 -18.26
C GLY A 3 -57.82 -7.68 -18.50
N GLY A 4 -56.79 -7.83 -17.64
CA GLY A 4 -55.89 -9.01 -17.53
C GLY A 4 -54.90 -9.20 -18.70
N SER A 5 -53.68 -9.70 -18.53
CA SER A 5 -53.09 -10.50 -17.45
C SER A 5 -51.66 -10.05 -17.19
N TRP A 6 -51.33 -9.85 -15.92
CA TRP A 6 -49.99 -9.98 -15.40
C TRP A 6 -49.87 -11.47 -15.05
N ASP A 7 -49.14 -12.25 -15.84
CA ASP A 7 -48.83 -13.62 -15.46
C ASP A 7 -47.64 -13.59 -14.50
N ASP A 8 -48.04 -13.59 -13.23
CA ASP A 8 -47.31 -14.03 -12.06
C ASP A 8 -47.24 -15.56 -12.11
N ASP A 9 -46.11 -16.11 -12.59
CA ASP A 9 -45.71 -17.47 -12.26
C ASP A 9 -44.53 -17.36 -11.29
N ALA A 10 -44.90 -17.24 -10.02
CA ALA A 10 -44.07 -17.54 -8.88
C ALA A 10 -43.86 -19.07 -8.75
N GLU A 11 -42.96 -19.44 -7.84
CA GLU A 11 -42.64 -20.81 -7.42
C GLU A 11 -41.70 -21.61 -8.34
N ALA A 12 -40.44 -21.16 -8.44
CA ALA A 12 -39.34 -22.13 -8.54
C ALA A 12 -38.88 -22.44 -7.12
N ASP A 13 -39.40 -23.55 -6.59
CA ASP A 13 -38.91 -24.25 -5.41
C ASP A 13 -37.37 -24.29 -5.44
N LEU A 14 -36.74 -23.46 -4.61
CA LEU A 14 -35.34 -23.64 -4.24
C LEU A 14 -35.32 -24.81 -3.24
N ASP A 15 -35.35 -26.01 -3.80
CA ASP A 15 -35.17 -27.23 -3.05
C ASP A 15 -33.86 -27.11 -2.26
N SER A 16 -34.05 -27.15 -0.94
CA SER A 16 -33.02 -27.04 0.06
C SER A 16 -32.33 -28.38 0.20
N GLU A 17 -31.55 -28.74 -0.81
CA GLU A 17 -30.63 -29.88 -0.72
C GLU A 17 -29.41 -29.47 0.10
N GLN A 18 -29.48 -29.86 1.37
CA GLN A 18 -28.35 -30.02 2.29
C GLN A 18 -27.22 -30.80 1.61
N GLN A 19 -26.29 -30.09 0.96
CA GLN A 19 -24.96 -30.62 0.69
C GLN A 19 -24.15 -30.52 1.98
N GLY A 20 -24.48 -31.44 2.89
CA GLY A 20 -23.62 -31.79 4.00
C GLY A 20 -22.36 -32.46 3.46
N GLY A 21 -21.21 -31.83 3.73
CA GLY A 21 -19.98 -32.59 3.96
C GLY A 21 -19.00 -32.72 2.81
N GLU A 22 -18.69 -31.66 2.06
CA GLU A 22 -17.47 -31.63 1.21
C GLU A 22 -16.23 -31.03 1.92
N LEU A 23 -16.36 -30.67 3.20
CA LEU A 23 -15.24 -30.26 4.07
C LEU A 23 -14.86 -31.32 5.13
N ALA A 24 -15.46 -32.51 5.06
CA ALA A 24 -15.19 -33.62 6.00
C ALA A 24 -13.88 -34.39 5.68
N GLY A 25 -13.15 -34.00 4.63
CA GLY A 25 -11.88 -34.61 4.23
C GLY A 25 -10.62 -33.94 4.77
N LEU A 26 -10.76 -32.87 5.57
CA LEU A 26 -9.62 -32.19 6.21
C LEU A 26 -9.43 -32.70 7.65
N ASP A 27 -9.38 -34.02 7.83
CA ASP A 27 -8.72 -34.59 9.01
C ASP A 27 -7.21 -34.52 8.76
N PHE A 28 -6.64 -33.33 8.95
CA PHE A 28 -5.20 -33.15 9.01
C PHE A 28 -4.73 -33.72 10.36
N SER A 29 -4.70 -35.05 10.46
CA SER A 29 -4.00 -35.71 11.54
C SER A 29 -2.51 -35.39 11.35
N TRP A 30 -1.97 -34.52 12.19
CA TRP A 30 -0.52 -34.41 12.38
C TRP A 30 -0.06 -35.74 12.96
N ALA A 31 0.17 -36.71 12.06
CA ALA A 31 0.97 -37.87 12.37
C ALA A 31 2.36 -37.31 12.62
N ASP A 32 2.74 -37.29 13.89
CA ASP A 32 4.07 -36.99 14.39
C ASP A 32 5.02 -38.09 13.90
N ASP A 33 5.27 -38.11 12.60
CA ASP A 33 6.35 -38.86 11.97
C ASP A 33 7.39 -37.80 11.64
N GLU A 34 8.20 -37.43 12.64
CA GLU A 34 9.35 -36.57 12.39
C GLU A 34 10.35 -37.37 11.53
N PRO A 35 10.55 -37.04 10.24
CA PRO A 35 11.71 -37.54 9.55
C PRO A 35 12.91 -36.96 10.28
N ARG A 36 13.78 -37.82 10.81
CA ARG A 36 15.09 -37.43 11.35
C ARG A 36 15.83 -36.62 10.27
N VAL A 37 15.73 -35.30 10.36
CA VAL A 37 16.49 -34.36 9.56
C VAL A 37 17.95 -34.55 9.94
N ASP A 38 18.69 -35.19 9.05
CA ASP A 38 20.15 -35.20 9.10
C ASP A 38 20.58 -33.73 8.97
N ALA A 39 21.13 -33.18 10.05
CA ALA A 39 21.40 -31.77 10.21
C ALA A 39 22.49 -31.34 9.22
N THR A 40 22.07 -31.01 8.00
CA THR A 40 22.89 -30.24 7.07
C THR A 40 23.04 -28.85 7.69
N PRO A 41 24.26 -28.37 7.98
CA PRO A 41 24.44 -27.02 8.48
C PRO A 41 23.82 -26.06 7.46
N PRO A 42 23.00 -25.08 7.88
CA PRO A 42 22.44 -24.13 6.95
C PRO A 42 23.62 -23.45 6.22
N GLY A 43 23.69 -23.67 4.92
CA GLY A 43 24.48 -22.79 4.06
C GLY A 43 23.96 -21.36 4.22
N PRO A 44 24.75 -20.33 3.89
CA PRO A 44 24.26 -18.96 3.97
C PRO A 44 22.94 -18.87 3.22
N ALA A 45 21.86 -18.54 3.93
CA ALA A 45 20.58 -18.25 3.32
C ALA A 45 20.81 -17.02 2.43
N VAL A 46 20.90 -17.27 1.13
CA VAL A 46 20.80 -16.19 0.15
C VAL A 46 19.32 -15.87 0.13
N ASP A 47 18.94 -14.74 0.75
CA ASP A 47 17.60 -14.17 0.56
C ASP A 47 17.50 -13.80 -0.92
N ASP A 48 17.01 -14.73 -1.74
CA ASP A 48 16.71 -14.54 -3.16
C ASP A 48 15.33 -13.87 -3.37
N ASP A 49 14.72 -13.34 -2.30
CA ASP A 49 13.48 -12.58 -2.42
C ASP A 49 13.76 -11.23 -3.09
N PRO A 50 13.01 -10.86 -4.14
CA PRO A 50 13.24 -9.61 -4.85
C PRO A 50 13.04 -8.42 -3.88
N GLU A 51 14.10 -7.61 -3.68
CA GLU A 51 14.02 -6.39 -2.88
C GLU A 51 12.95 -5.45 -3.46
N VAL A 52 11.81 -5.36 -2.77
CA VAL A 52 10.73 -4.46 -3.15
C VAL A 52 11.19 -3.02 -2.87
N PRO A 53 11.14 -2.10 -3.85
CA PRO A 53 11.58 -0.72 -3.65
C PRO A 53 10.70 -0.01 -2.61
N VAL A 54 11.36 0.67 -1.68
CA VAL A 54 10.75 1.42 -0.58
C VAL A 54 11.21 2.87 -0.55
N PHE A 55 10.36 3.73 0.00
CA PHE A 55 10.58 5.17 0.07
C PHE A 55 10.37 5.67 1.48
N THR A 56 11.42 6.25 2.05
CA THR A 56 11.38 6.84 3.39
C THR A 56 11.26 8.36 3.32
N VAL A 57 10.44 8.91 4.22
CA VAL A 57 10.37 10.35 4.54
C VAL A 57 10.52 10.49 6.05
N THR A 58 11.25 11.54 6.46
CA THR A 58 11.51 11.86 7.86
C THR A 58 11.04 13.28 8.13
N ASN A 59 10.43 13.52 9.28
CA ASN A 59 10.08 14.88 9.69
C ASN A 59 11.33 15.75 9.92
N PRO A 60 11.23 17.09 9.84
CA PRO A 60 12.39 17.97 10.01
C PRO A 60 13.13 17.78 11.35
N SER A 61 12.41 17.46 12.42
CA SER A 61 12.98 17.20 13.75
C SER A 61 13.75 15.87 13.85
N GLY A 62 13.62 14.99 12.86
CA GLY A 62 14.28 13.68 12.85
C GLY A 62 13.67 12.65 13.80
N THR A 63 12.50 12.91 14.38
CA THR A 63 11.89 12.07 15.41
C THR A 63 10.97 10.99 14.86
N VAL A 64 10.43 11.18 13.65
CA VAL A 64 9.51 10.25 13.00
C VAL A 64 9.95 10.04 11.56
N SER A 65 10.21 8.79 11.20
CA SER A 65 10.43 8.35 9.83
C SER A 65 9.40 7.32 9.42
N VAL A 66 8.79 7.49 8.25
CA VAL A 66 7.88 6.52 7.67
C VAL A 66 8.44 6.02 6.35
N THR A 67 8.44 4.70 6.18
CA THR A 67 8.85 4.00 4.97
C THR A 67 7.64 3.34 4.34
N ALA A 68 7.39 3.62 3.07
CA ALA A 68 6.28 3.07 2.29
C ALA A 68 6.78 2.31 1.06
N TYR A 69 6.03 1.29 0.67
CA TYR A 69 6.27 0.58 -0.59
C TYR A 69 5.88 1.45 -1.79
N LEU A 70 6.44 1.13 -2.97
CA LEU A 70 6.04 1.75 -4.23
C LEU A 70 4.51 1.69 -4.47
N THR A 71 3.85 0.63 -3.97
CA THR A 71 2.41 0.41 -4.11
C THR A 71 1.56 1.25 -3.16
N GLY A 72 2.14 1.96 -2.20
CA GLY A 72 1.44 2.85 -1.26
C GLY A 72 1.33 2.37 0.19
N PRO A 73 1.22 1.07 0.52
CA PRO A 73 1.19 0.64 1.92
C PRO A 73 2.43 1.07 2.69
N VAL A 74 2.23 1.48 3.94
CA VAL A 74 3.32 1.73 4.88
C VAL A 74 3.98 0.41 5.24
N GLN A 75 5.29 0.32 5.05
CA GLN A 75 6.11 -0.81 5.44
C GLN A 75 6.53 -0.68 6.91
N ARG A 76 7.06 0.48 7.30
CA ARG A 76 7.70 0.68 8.61
C ARG A 76 7.55 2.11 9.09
N VAL A 77 7.42 2.25 10.40
CA VAL A 77 7.52 3.54 11.10
C VAL A 77 8.65 3.42 12.11
N ASP A 78 9.66 4.27 11.99
CA ASP A 78 10.79 4.38 12.92
C ASP A 78 10.59 5.64 13.77
N LEU A 79 10.71 5.48 15.10
CA LEU A 79 10.52 6.55 16.08
C LEU A 79 11.80 6.75 16.89
N ASP A 80 12.28 7.99 16.96
CA ASP A 80 13.36 8.36 17.87
C ASP A 80 12.84 8.38 19.32
N PRO A 81 13.64 7.98 20.33
CA PRO A 81 13.19 8.00 21.72
C PRO A 81 12.72 9.37 22.22
N SER A 82 13.11 10.48 21.58
CA SER A 82 12.66 11.82 21.94
C SER A 82 11.17 12.09 21.65
N VAL A 83 10.47 11.21 20.93
CA VAL A 83 9.00 11.32 20.72
C VAL A 83 8.21 11.29 22.03
N VAL A 84 8.79 10.81 23.13
CA VAL A 84 8.14 10.83 24.47
C VAL A 84 7.85 12.25 24.98
N LYS A 85 8.42 13.28 24.34
CA LYS A 85 8.12 14.69 24.62
C LYS A 85 6.83 15.17 23.95
N MET A 86 6.30 14.41 22.99
CA MET A 86 5.04 14.68 22.30
C MET A 86 3.88 14.00 23.05
N THR A 87 2.70 14.59 22.98
CA THR A 87 1.46 13.90 23.34
C THR A 87 1.14 12.80 22.33
N GLU A 88 0.36 11.80 22.73
CA GLU A 88 -0.09 10.74 21.81
C GLU A 88 -0.78 11.30 20.56
N ARG A 89 -1.60 12.34 20.74
CA ARG A 89 -2.29 13.02 19.64
C ARG A 89 -1.30 13.67 18.67
N GLU A 90 -0.30 14.39 19.18
CA GLU A 90 0.73 15.02 18.35
C GLU A 90 1.53 13.97 17.58
N LEU A 91 1.93 12.88 18.25
CA LEU A 91 2.64 11.78 17.60
C LEU A 91 1.79 11.10 16.51
N ALA A 92 0.52 10.85 16.77
CA ALA A 92 -0.38 10.24 15.79
C ALA A 92 -0.60 11.13 14.56
N GLU A 93 -0.78 12.43 14.78
CA GLU A 93 -0.85 13.42 13.70
C GLU A 93 0.45 13.46 12.90
N GLU A 94 1.60 13.44 13.59
CA GLU A 94 2.92 13.46 12.96
C GLU A 94 3.15 12.22 12.07
N ILE A 95 2.90 11.02 12.61
CA ILE A 95 3.02 9.77 11.85
C ILE A 95 2.12 9.79 10.63
N ARG A 96 0.87 10.27 10.77
CA ARG A 96 -0.06 10.35 9.65
C ARG A 96 0.46 11.25 8.54
N VAL A 97 0.92 12.46 8.87
CA VAL A 97 1.46 13.41 7.88
C VAL A 97 2.67 12.80 7.18
N ILE A 98 3.64 12.26 7.93
CA ILE A 98 4.85 11.68 7.33
C ILE A 98 4.52 10.45 6.48
N ALA A 99 3.51 9.65 6.87
CA ALA A 99 3.04 8.53 6.07
C ALA A 99 2.41 8.99 4.74
N GLU A 100 1.57 10.03 4.77
CA GLU A 100 0.98 10.62 3.55
C GLU A 100 2.09 11.15 2.61
N LEU A 101 3.14 11.79 3.15
CA LEU A 101 4.29 12.25 2.37
C LEU A 101 5.13 11.08 1.81
N ALA A 102 5.33 10.01 2.57
CA ALA A 102 6.03 8.81 2.09
C ALA A 102 5.29 8.16 0.91
N GLN A 103 3.96 8.09 0.99
CA GLN A 103 3.10 7.63 -0.09
C GLN A 103 3.16 8.54 -1.31
N LEU A 104 3.14 9.86 -1.09
CA LEU A 104 3.27 10.85 -2.15
C LEU A 104 4.59 10.68 -2.91
N LYS A 105 5.70 10.50 -2.19
CA LYS A 105 7.03 10.22 -2.76
C LYS A 105 7.04 8.92 -3.54
N ALA A 106 6.46 7.84 -3.02
CA ALA A 106 6.37 6.56 -3.72
C ALA A 106 5.61 6.69 -5.06
N ARG A 107 4.46 7.39 -5.04
CA ARG A 107 3.63 7.65 -6.22
C ARG A 107 4.36 8.48 -7.28
N SER A 108 5.15 9.47 -6.87
CA SER A 108 5.90 10.28 -7.83
C SER A 108 7.02 9.52 -8.54
N VAL A 109 7.62 8.53 -7.88
CA VAL A 109 8.55 7.59 -8.54
C VAL A 109 7.81 6.72 -9.55
N MET A 110 6.61 6.23 -9.21
CA MET A 110 5.78 5.48 -10.15
C MET A 110 5.42 6.33 -11.39
N HIS A 111 5.16 7.63 -11.24
CA HIS A 111 4.95 8.53 -12.37
C HIS A 111 6.15 8.51 -13.33
N ALA A 112 7.36 8.71 -12.82
CA ALA A 112 8.56 8.69 -13.63
C ALA A 112 8.78 7.32 -14.32
N PHE A 113 8.54 6.23 -13.61
CA PHE A 113 8.66 4.88 -14.16
C PHE A 113 7.69 4.61 -15.31
N LEU A 114 6.40 4.94 -15.12
CA LEU A 114 5.38 4.77 -16.16
C LEU A 114 5.64 5.66 -17.37
N LEU A 115 6.01 6.93 -17.12
CA LEU A 115 6.31 7.87 -18.19
C LEU A 115 7.48 7.42 -19.07
N GLU A 116 8.54 6.91 -18.45
CA GLU A 116 9.68 6.35 -19.16
C GLU A 116 9.29 5.08 -19.95
N GLY A 117 8.43 4.22 -19.37
CA GLY A 117 7.84 3.07 -20.07
C GLY A 117 7.09 3.49 -21.34
N LEU A 118 6.21 4.48 -21.23
CA LEU A 118 5.41 5.02 -22.34
C LEU A 118 6.29 5.65 -23.42
N ALA A 119 7.31 6.42 -23.03
CA ALA A 119 8.25 7.02 -23.96
C ALA A 119 9.00 5.97 -24.81
N ARG A 120 9.39 4.83 -24.21
CA ARG A 120 10.03 3.73 -24.95
C ARG A 120 9.10 3.06 -25.95
N MET A 121 7.79 3.11 -25.73
CA MET A 121 6.77 2.63 -26.68
C MET A 121 6.45 3.67 -27.77
N GLY A 122 7.12 4.82 -27.78
CA GLY A 122 6.94 5.87 -28.78
C GLY A 122 5.85 6.88 -28.45
N HIS A 123 5.30 6.86 -27.23
CA HIS A 123 4.33 7.86 -26.79
C HIS A 123 4.99 9.20 -26.43
N ASP A 124 4.24 10.29 -26.59
CA ASP A 124 4.69 11.63 -26.20
C ASP A 124 4.76 11.80 -24.68
N ARG A 125 5.89 12.30 -24.16
CA ARG A 125 6.09 12.47 -22.72
C ARG A 125 5.22 13.59 -22.13
N SER A 126 4.97 14.67 -22.86
CA SER A 126 4.22 15.80 -22.32
C SER A 126 2.74 15.47 -22.18
N GLU A 127 2.17 14.80 -23.18
CA GLU A 127 0.80 14.31 -23.17
C GLU A 127 0.58 13.33 -22.01
N TRP A 128 1.41 12.30 -21.93
CA TRP A 128 1.25 11.28 -20.89
C TRP A 128 1.59 11.77 -19.50
N SER A 129 2.52 12.72 -19.33
CA SER A 129 2.74 13.33 -18.02
C SER A 129 1.47 14.03 -17.53
N SER A 130 0.75 14.74 -18.41
CA SER A 130 -0.52 15.37 -18.05
C SER A 130 -1.59 14.34 -17.69
N VAL A 131 -1.73 13.27 -18.47
CA VAL A 131 -2.68 12.17 -18.19
C VAL A 131 -2.37 11.48 -16.86
N LEU A 132 -1.10 11.19 -16.58
CA LEU A 132 -0.68 10.58 -15.32
C LEU A 132 -1.03 11.48 -14.14
N SER A 133 -0.70 12.78 -14.19
CA SER A 133 -1.01 13.72 -13.11
C SER A 133 -2.52 13.95 -12.92
N THR A 134 -3.31 14.06 -14.00
CA THR A 134 -4.70 14.51 -13.91
C THR A 134 -5.73 13.38 -13.87
N VAL A 135 -5.55 12.35 -14.70
CA VAL A 135 -6.52 11.24 -14.85
C VAL A 135 -6.17 10.10 -13.91
N ILE A 136 -4.90 9.68 -13.89
CA ILE A 136 -4.41 8.61 -13.02
C ILE A 136 -4.11 9.12 -11.60
N GLN A 137 -4.16 10.45 -11.40
CA GLN A 137 -3.87 11.11 -10.13
C GLN A 137 -2.49 10.73 -9.60
N LEU A 138 -1.52 10.53 -10.48
CA LEU A 138 -0.17 10.16 -10.12
C LEU A 138 0.71 11.41 -10.23
N PRO A 139 1.07 12.06 -9.10
CA PRO A 139 1.75 13.35 -9.14
C PRO A 139 3.13 13.22 -9.77
N SER A 140 3.56 14.27 -10.48
CA SER A 140 4.93 14.33 -10.99
C SER A 140 5.93 14.44 -9.83
N PRO A 141 7.21 14.09 -10.03
CA PRO A 141 8.26 14.30 -9.02
C PRO A 141 8.36 15.75 -8.54
N GLU A 142 8.15 16.73 -9.44
CA GLU A 142 8.16 18.15 -9.12
C GLU A 142 6.96 18.53 -8.25
N GLN A 143 5.74 18.13 -8.63
CA GLN A 143 4.52 18.38 -7.85
C GLN A 143 4.62 17.76 -6.44
N ALA A 144 5.17 16.56 -6.34
CA ALA A 144 5.39 15.92 -5.05
C ALA A 144 6.41 16.66 -4.19
N ALA A 145 7.49 17.18 -4.78
CA ALA A 145 8.49 17.98 -4.09
C ALA A 145 7.93 19.32 -3.60
N GLU A 146 7.15 20.01 -4.43
CA GLU A 146 6.46 21.26 -4.07
C GLU A 146 5.48 21.03 -2.91
N ASN A 147 4.64 20.00 -2.98
CA ASN A 147 3.69 19.69 -1.93
C ASN A 147 4.39 19.30 -0.61
N MET A 148 5.44 18.46 -0.67
CA MET A 148 6.27 18.16 0.52
C MET A 148 6.86 19.43 1.14
N ALA A 149 7.38 20.34 0.31
CA ALA A 149 7.93 21.60 0.77
C ALA A 149 6.85 22.51 1.40
N GLU A 150 5.66 22.56 0.81
CA GLU A 150 4.52 23.32 1.35
C GLU A 150 4.05 22.76 2.70
N VAL A 151 3.89 21.44 2.82
CA VAL A 151 3.52 20.79 4.08
C VAL A 151 4.58 21.04 5.14
N PHE A 152 5.86 20.95 4.78
CA PHE A 152 6.95 21.21 5.71
C PHE A 152 7.00 22.69 6.13
N ALA A 153 6.80 23.62 5.21
CA ALA A 153 6.74 25.03 5.55
C ALA A 153 5.53 25.34 6.45
N ALA A 154 4.34 24.85 6.12
CA ALA A 154 3.12 25.13 6.86
C ALA A 154 3.15 24.56 8.29
N ARG A 155 3.77 23.38 8.49
CA ARG A 155 3.76 22.68 9.78
C ARG A 155 4.98 22.98 10.66
N TYR A 156 6.14 23.28 10.08
CA TYR A 156 7.39 23.43 10.85
C TYR A 156 8.06 24.81 10.72
N ALA A 157 7.43 25.79 10.06
CA ALA A 157 8.00 27.16 9.98
C ALA A 157 8.19 27.83 11.35
N ASP A 158 7.47 27.40 12.39
CA ASP A 158 7.56 27.97 13.74
C ASP A 158 8.63 27.28 14.62
N ASP A 159 9.09 26.08 14.25
CA ASP A 159 10.10 25.30 15.01
C ASP A 159 11.56 25.67 14.65
N ALA A 160 11.76 26.64 13.74
CA ALA A 160 13.06 27.10 13.29
C ALA A 160 13.59 28.35 14.04
N HIS A 161 13.10 28.63 15.26
CA HIS A 161 13.53 29.76 16.09
C HIS A 161 14.08 29.33 17.46
#